data_AF-A0A9Q9T0V0-F1
#
_entry.id   AF-A0A9Q9T0V0-F1
#
_cell.length_a   1.000
_cell.length_b   1.000
_cell.length_c   1.000
_cell.angle_alpha   90.00
_cell.angle_beta   90.00
_cell.angle_gamma   90.00
#
_symmetry.space_group_name_H-M   'P 1'
#
loop_
_entity.id
_entity.type
_entity.pdbx_description
1 polymer ?
#
loop_
_entity_poly.entity_id
_entity_poly.type
_entity_poly.pdbx_seq_one_letter_code
_entity_poly.pdbx_strand_id
1 'polypeptide(L)' 'MLLRLDEDTNRLLIKAKDRSSRSKTAEAYMRLRDHLERFPDFYNSETVEGKKAQ' A
#
# COMPACT_ATOMS: atom_id res chain seq x y z
N MET A 1 15.79 5.76 2.22
CA MET A 1 14.46 6.36 1.97
C MET A 1 13.63 6.20 3.23
N LEU A 2 13.19 7.29 3.86
CA LEU A 2 12.39 7.25 5.09
C LEU A 2 10.91 7.41 4.70
N LEU A 3 10.15 6.31 4.71
CA LEU A 3 8.70 6.37 4.53
C LEU A 3 8.09 7.12 5.71
N ARG A 4 7.46 8.26 5.44
CA ARG A 4 6.67 8.98 6.44
C ARG A 4 5.28 8.35 6.48
N LEU A 5 4.98 7.73 7.60
CA LEU A 5 3.69 7.12 7.90
C LEU A 5 3.04 7.94 9.02
N ASP A 6 1.71 8.06 8.97
CA ASP A 6 0.92 8.50 10.11
C ASP A 6 1.10 7.54 11.31
N GLU A 7 0.73 7.99 12.51
CA GLU A 7 0.98 7.23 13.74
C GLU A 7 0.28 5.87 13.73
N ASP A 8 -0.94 5.79 13.19
CA ASP A 8 -1.73 4.58 13.16
C ASP A 8 -1.12 3.54 12.20
N THR A 9 -0.79 3.96 10.99
CA THR A 9 -0.10 3.10 10.00
C THR A 9 1.27 2.66 10.52
N ASN A 10 1.99 3.54 11.21
CA ASN A 10 3.25 3.20 11.84
C ASN A 10 3.09 2.13 12.94
N ARG A 11 2.06 2.22 13.79
CA ARG A 11 1.75 1.20 14.81
C ARG A 11 1.42 -0.15 14.17
N LEU A 12 0.63 -0.16 13.09
CA LEU A 12 0.32 -1.38 12.34
C LEU A 12 1.58 -2.02 11.76
N LEU A 13 2.46 -1.21 11.17
CA LEU A 13 3.73 -1.67 10.61
C LEU A 13 4.66 -2.24 11.70
N ILE A 14 4.74 -1.61 12.88
CA ILE A 14 5.52 -2.11 14.01
C ILE A 14 4.99 -3.47 14.47
N LYS A 15 3.67 -3.60 14.70
CA LYS A 15 3.06 -4.89 15.10
C LYS A 15 3.36 -5.99 14.08
N ALA A 16 3.31 -5.66 12.79
CA ALA A 16 3.60 -6.62 11.75
C ALA A 16 5.08 -7.01 11.68
N LYS A 17 5.98 -6.03 11.79
CA LYS A 17 7.43 -6.22 11.87
C LYS A 17 7.78 -7.15 13.04
N ASP A 18 7.19 -6.91 14.21
CA ASP A 18 7.47 -7.70 15.41
C ASP A 18 6.99 -9.15 15.26
N ARG A 19 5.91 -9.40 14.50
CA ARG A 19 5.47 -10.76 14.15
C ARG A 19 6.35 -11.43 13.11
N SER A 20 6.93 -10.69 12.18
CA SER A 20 7.74 -11.24 11.10
C SER A 20 9.23 -11.34 11.43
N SER A 21 9.66 -10.77 12.55
CA SER A 21 11.08 -10.63 12.95
C SER A 21 11.94 -9.92 11.90
N ARG A 22 11.34 -9.09 11.05
CA ARG A 22 12.04 -8.35 9.99
C ARG A 22 12.40 -6.93 10.42
N SER A 23 13.19 -6.24 9.62
CA SER A 23 13.36 -4.80 9.78
C SER A 23 12.09 -4.08 9.34
N LYS A 24 11.80 -2.92 9.95
CA LYS A 24 10.63 -2.09 9.63
C LYS A 24 10.58 -1.75 8.13
N THR A 25 11.75 -1.45 7.55
CA THR A 25 11.90 -1.13 6.13
C THR A 25 11.60 -2.33 5.24
N ALA A 26 12.12 -3.52 5.57
CA ALA A 26 11.86 -4.74 4.79
C ALA A 26 10.38 -5.12 4.82
N GLU A 27 9.76 -5.00 5.98
CA GLU A 27 8.34 -5.27 6.17
C GLU A 27 7.46 -4.28 5.39
N ALA A 28 7.80 -3.00 5.38
CA ALA A 28 7.12 -1.99 4.57
C ALA A 28 7.27 -2.25 3.07
N TYR A 29 8.50 -2.58 2.63
CA TYR A 29 8.79 -2.88 1.23
C TYR A 29 7.98 -4.06 0.71
N MET A 30 7.92 -5.18 1.45
CA MET A 30 7.13 -6.33 1.04
C MET A 30 5.65 -6.03 0.96
N ARG A 31 5.08 -5.29 1.93
CA ARG A 31 3.67 -4.90 1.87
C ARG A 31 3.37 -3.98 0.70
N LEU A 32 4.27 -3.04 0.41
CA LEU A 32 4.12 -2.15 -0.73
C LEU A 32 4.16 -2.96 -2.04
N ARG A 33 5.13 -3.88 -2.17
CA ARG A 33 5.23 -4.75 -3.33
C ARG A 33 3.99 -5.63 -3.50
N ASP A 34 3.53 -6.30 -2.44
CA ASP A 34 2.33 -7.14 -2.45
C ASP A 34 1.09 -6.33 -2.84
N HIS A 35 0.94 -5.12 -2.29
CA HIS A 35 -0.16 -4.22 -2.64
C HIS A 35 -0.12 -3.82 -4.12
N LEU A 36 1.04 -3.46 -4.65
CA LEU A 36 1.20 -3.09 -6.06
C LEU A 36 1.02 -4.27 -7.02
N GLU A 37 1.42 -5.48 -6.63
CA GLU A 37 1.17 -6.71 -7.40
C GLU A 37 -0.33 -7.06 -7.42
N ARG A 38 -1.04 -6.82 -6.31
CA ARG A 38 -2.48 -7.10 -6.18
C ARG A 38 -3.36 -6.02 -6.82
N PHE A 39 -2.91 -4.77 -6.84
CA PHE A 39 -3.60 -3.62 -7.41
C PHE A 39 -2.70 -2.92 -8.45
N PRO A 40 -2.42 -3.58 -9.60
CA PRO A 40 -1.54 -3.03 -10.63
C PRO A 40 -2.18 -1.85 -11.37
N ASP A 41 -3.52 -1.76 -11.38
CA ASP A 41 -4.26 -0.70 -12.05
C ASP A 41 -4.42 0.51 -11.14
N PHE A 42 -3.62 1.54 -11.40
CA PHE A 42 -3.60 2.80 -10.64
C PHE A 42 -4.86 3.68 -10.88
N TYR A 43 -5.71 3.35 -11.87
CA TYR A 43 -6.89 4.14 -12.27
C TYR A 43 -8.09 3.24 -12.59
N ASN A 44 -8.92 2.87 -11.61
CA ASN A 44 -10.27 2.37 -11.90
C ASN A 44 -11.25 2.63 -10.74
N SER A 45 -11.33 3.88 -10.29
CA SER A 45 -12.54 4.34 -9.58
C SER A 45 -13.10 5.69 -10.05
N GLU A 46 -12.48 6.38 -11.03
CA GLU A 46 -12.99 7.66 -11.58
C GLU A 46 -12.89 7.77 -13.13
N THR A 47 -13.01 6.66 -13.87
CA THR A 47 -13.28 6.67 -15.33
C THR A 47 -14.60 5.98 -15.70
N VAL A 48 -15.50 5.83 -14.72
CA VAL A 48 -16.93 5.66 -14.97
C VAL A 48 -17.56 7.04 -14.89
N GLU A 49 -17.66 7.72 -16.05
CA GLU A 49 -18.69 8.71 -16.44
C GLU A 49 -18.17 9.71 -17.50
N GLY A 50 -17.67 9.17 -18.62
CA GLY A 50 -17.54 9.89 -19.89
C GLY A 50 -18.43 9.23 -20.93
N LYS A 51 -19.75 9.46 -20.79
CA LYS A 51 -20.86 9.01 -21.64
C LYS A 51 -20.45 8.55 -23.05
N LYS A 52 -20.65 7.25 -23.35
CA LYS A 52 -21.03 6.84 -24.69
C LYS A 52 -22.46 7.34 -24.92
N ALA A 53 -22.62 8.38 -25.72
CA ALA A 53 -23.88 8.68 -26.38
C ALA A 53 -23.64 8.65 -27.88
N GLN A 54 -24.47 7.84 -28.51
CA GLN A 54 -24.73 7.56 -29.91
C GLN A 54 -24.48 8.68 -30.92
#